data_AF-A0A9E0WUT4-F1
#
_entry.id   AF-A0A9E0WUT4-F1
#
_cell.length_a   1.000
_cell.length_b   1.000
_cell.length_c   1.000
_cell.angle_alpha   90.00
_cell.angle_beta   90.00
_cell.angle_gamma   90.00
#
_symmetry.space_group_name_H-M   'P 1'
#
loop_
_entity.id
_entity.type
_entity.pdbx_description
1 polymer ?
#
loop_
_entity_poly.entity_id
_entity_poly.type
_entity_poly.pdbx_seq_one_letter_code
_entity_poly.pdbx_strand_id
1 'polypeptide(L)'
;MLMSSSIRWRAVLALLAATVLASACGTVDLGPRYSPPPIRLPEPLPASPASAPPAVQPMPVPPPQSVPQPLPPIGAPAPAPVAPASASPNLVTLTTQLDGASVIPPARSGATGQLDALYDGATRMLRWKASWNGLAGAITAVQFRGPADATQIAQPVLLWPGPFGDRYEGRATLTPSQATDMLSGLWYVSVFTSSYPQGELRGQLRVVN
;
A
#
# COMPACT_ATOMS: atom_id res chain seq x y z
N MET A 1 0.46 41.27 74.73
CA MET A 1 -0.85 40.60 74.57
C MET A 1 -1.22 40.77 73.10
N LEU A 2 -1.17 39.80 72.18
CA LEU A 2 -1.57 38.40 72.19
C LEU A 2 -0.65 37.60 71.23
N MET A 3 0.18 36.71 71.77
CA MET A 3 0.73 35.56 71.04
C MET A 3 -0.32 34.44 71.11
N SER A 4 -1.22 34.33 70.14
CA SER A 4 -2.10 33.15 70.04
C SER A 4 -2.82 33.11 68.69
N SER A 5 -2.18 32.58 67.64
CA SER A 5 -2.91 32.13 66.44
C SER A 5 -2.14 31.15 65.56
N SER A 6 -0.81 31.06 65.69
CA SER A 6 0.02 30.25 64.78
C SER A 6 0.15 28.76 65.16
N ILE A 7 -0.40 28.34 66.30
CA ILE A 7 -0.20 26.99 66.87
C ILE A 7 -1.33 26.01 66.53
N ARG A 8 -2.51 26.49 66.08
CA ARG A 8 -3.65 25.61 65.80
C ARG A 8 -3.70 25.02 64.39
N TRP A 9 -2.85 25.47 63.48
CA TRP A 9 -2.83 24.95 62.10
C TRP A 9 -1.80 23.84 61.84
N ARG A 10 -0.82 23.68 62.73
CA ARG A 10 0.20 22.61 62.59
C ARG A 10 -0.23 21.28 63.21
N ALA A 11 -1.26 21.28 64.06
CA ALA A 11 -1.76 20.05 64.70
C ALA A 11 -2.85 19.32 63.88
N VAL A 12 -3.52 20.00 62.93
CA VAL A 12 -4.50 19.34 62.04
C VAL A 12 -3.81 18.56 60.92
N LEU A 13 -2.56 18.89 60.59
CA LEU A 13 -1.76 18.19 59.57
C LEU A 13 -1.02 16.94 60.09
N ALA A 14 -1.04 16.65 61.39
CA ALA A 14 -0.26 15.55 61.99
C ALA A 14 -1.10 14.37 62.48
N LEU A 15 -2.44 14.40 62.37
CA LEU A 15 -3.33 13.35 62.90
C LEU A 15 -4.25 12.67 61.87
N LEU A 16 -4.03 12.91 60.58
CA LEU A 16 -4.62 12.13 59.48
C LEU A 16 -3.54 11.41 58.66
N ALA A 17 -2.43 11.06 59.29
CA ALA A 17 -1.33 10.29 58.68
C ALA A 17 -1.30 8.82 59.15
N ALA A 18 -2.36 8.32 59.81
CA ALA A 18 -2.33 7.00 60.43
C ALA A 18 -3.69 6.27 60.41
N THR A 19 -4.34 6.12 59.25
CA THR A 19 -5.44 5.14 59.09
C THR A 19 -5.74 4.80 57.62
N VAL A 20 -4.72 4.48 56.81
CA VAL A 20 -4.95 3.72 55.55
C VAL A 20 -3.77 2.78 55.32
N LEU A 21 -3.68 1.73 56.14
CA LEU A 21 -2.82 0.58 55.85
C LEU A 21 -3.61 -0.70 56.13
N ALA A 22 -4.65 -0.92 55.33
CA ALA A 22 -5.41 -2.16 55.36
C ALA A 22 -5.62 -2.66 53.93
N SER A 23 -4.95 -3.78 53.65
CA SER A 23 -5.31 -4.77 52.63
C SER A 23 -5.38 -4.31 51.18
N ALA A 24 -4.19 -4.19 50.57
CA ALA A 24 -4.04 -4.44 49.14
C ALA A 24 -3.24 -5.75 48.92
N CYS A 25 -3.72 -6.87 49.48
CA CYS A 25 -3.46 -8.17 48.86
C CYS A 25 -4.45 -8.31 47.70
N GLY A 26 -4.21 -7.58 46.62
CA GLY A 26 -4.87 -7.86 45.36
C GLY A 26 -4.36 -9.21 44.87
N THR A 27 -5.20 -10.24 44.91
CA THR A 27 -4.96 -11.47 44.17
C THR A 27 -4.78 -11.06 42.72
N VAL A 28 -3.56 -11.21 42.19
CA VAL A 28 -3.33 -11.07 40.76
C VAL A 28 -4.16 -12.17 40.10
N ASP A 29 -5.29 -11.79 39.52
CA ASP A 29 -6.06 -12.67 38.64
C ASP A 29 -5.20 -12.89 37.40
N LEU A 30 -4.36 -13.92 37.50
CA LEU A 30 -3.68 -14.50 36.36
C LEU A 30 -4.80 -15.12 35.53
N GLY A 31 -5.38 -14.30 34.64
CA GLY A 31 -6.38 -14.73 33.67
C GLY A 31 -5.98 -16.04 32.98
N PRO A 32 -6.90 -16.67 32.23
CA PRO A 32 -6.76 -18.06 31.78
C PRO A 32 -5.33 -18.34 31.30
N ARG A 33 -4.68 -19.30 31.98
CA ARG A 33 -3.29 -19.70 31.70
C ARG A 33 -3.15 -19.81 30.19
N TYR A 34 -2.24 -19.01 29.62
CA TYR A 34 -1.93 -19.06 28.21
C TYR A 34 -1.71 -20.52 27.80
N SER A 35 -2.63 -21.04 26.99
CA SER A 35 -2.52 -22.37 26.40
C SER A 35 -1.89 -22.17 25.03
N PRO A 36 -0.58 -22.44 24.87
CA PRO A 36 0.05 -22.31 23.57
C PRO A 36 -0.67 -23.22 22.56
N PRO A 37 -0.86 -22.77 21.31
CA PRO A 37 -1.32 -23.67 20.27
C PRO A 37 -0.34 -24.85 20.16
N PRO A 38 -0.83 -26.06 19.82
CA PRO A 38 0.06 -27.20 19.63
C PRO A 38 1.11 -26.83 18.59
N ILE A 39 2.39 -27.03 18.93
CA ILE A 39 3.47 -26.92 17.96
C ILE A 39 3.19 -27.97 16.89
N ARG A 40 2.83 -27.53 15.69
CA ARG A 40 2.92 -28.40 14.53
C ARG A 40 4.40 -28.73 14.36
N LEU A 41 4.76 -29.96 14.68
CA LEU A 41 5.98 -30.57 14.15
C LEU A 41 5.97 -30.35 12.64
N PRO A 42 7.11 -29.98 12.02
CA PRO A 42 7.20 -29.92 10.57
C PRO A 42 6.71 -31.26 10.02
N GLU A 43 5.63 -31.20 9.26
CA GLU A 43 5.16 -32.36 8.50
C GLU A 43 6.35 -32.81 7.64
N PRO A 44 6.68 -34.12 7.58
CA PRO A 44 7.68 -34.61 6.65
C PRO A 44 7.35 -34.04 5.27
N LEU A 45 8.31 -33.35 4.66
CA LEU A 45 8.12 -32.77 3.34
C LEU A 45 7.51 -33.85 2.43
N PRO A 46 6.40 -33.56 1.72
CA PRO A 46 5.90 -34.50 0.73
C PRO A 46 7.05 -34.83 -0.22
N ALA A 47 7.19 -36.11 -0.57
CA ALA A 47 8.20 -36.55 -1.53
C ALA A 47 8.16 -35.61 -2.74
N SER A 48 9.34 -35.08 -3.12
CA SER A 48 9.44 -34.18 -4.27
C SER A 48 8.69 -34.81 -5.44
N PRO A 49 7.76 -34.09 -6.09
CA PRO A 49 7.14 -34.61 -7.29
C PRO A 49 8.26 -34.92 -8.28
N ALA A 50 8.20 -36.13 -8.86
CA ALA A 50 9.10 -36.56 -9.91
C ALA A 50 9.23 -35.45 -10.95
N SER A 51 10.46 -35.23 -11.43
CA SER A 51 10.77 -34.23 -12.45
C SER A 51 9.70 -34.21 -13.53
N ALA A 52 9.11 -33.04 -13.74
CA ALA A 52 8.18 -32.83 -14.84
C ALA A 52 8.81 -33.34 -16.15
N PRO A 53 8.03 -33.95 -17.05
CA PRO A 53 8.52 -34.21 -18.40
C PRO A 53 9.03 -32.89 -19.00
N PRO A 54 10.06 -32.93 -19.86
CA PRO A 54 10.62 -31.72 -20.43
C PRO A 54 9.48 -30.89 -21.05
N ALA A 55 9.40 -29.62 -20.63
CA ALA A 55 8.48 -28.68 -21.23
C ALA A 55 8.68 -28.71 -22.74
N VAL A 56 7.62 -29.04 -23.47
CA VAL A 56 7.55 -28.74 -24.90
C VAL A 56 7.64 -27.22 -24.98
N GLN A 57 8.82 -26.71 -25.31
CA GLN A 57 8.99 -25.31 -25.59
C GLN A 57 7.97 -24.95 -26.68
N PRO A 58 7.15 -23.89 -26.52
CA PRO A 58 6.43 -23.38 -27.66
C PRO A 58 7.49 -23.05 -28.72
N MET A 59 7.38 -23.68 -29.90
CA MET A 59 8.28 -23.40 -31.01
C MET A 59 8.30 -21.88 -31.23
N PRO A 60 9.41 -21.29 -31.69
CA PRO A 60 9.40 -19.91 -32.15
C PRO A 60 8.26 -19.75 -33.14
N VAL A 61 7.30 -18.87 -32.83
CA VAL A 61 6.26 -18.49 -33.79
C VAL A 61 7.03 -17.91 -34.98
N PRO A 62 6.96 -18.53 -36.18
CA PRO A 62 7.64 -17.97 -37.33
C PRO A 62 7.09 -16.56 -37.57
N PRO A 63 7.93 -15.59 -37.98
CA PRO A 63 7.43 -14.28 -38.37
C PRO A 63 6.33 -14.47 -39.42
N PRO A 64 5.26 -13.65 -39.41
CA PRO A 64 4.17 -13.81 -40.35
C PRO A 64 4.73 -13.81 -41.78
N GLN A 65 4.74 -14.97 -42.41
CA GLN A 65 5.14 -15.11 -43.80
C GLN A 65 4.10 -14.39 -44.64
N SER A 66 4.54 -13.45 -45.48
CA SER A 66 3.72 -12.81 -46.49
C SER A 66 3.36 -13.84 -47.55
N VAL A 67 2.35 -14.68 -47.28
CA VAL A 67 1.74 -15.48 -48.33
C VAL A 67 1.10 -14.52 -49.34
N PRO A 68 1.44 -14.60 -50.64
CA PRO A 68 0.68 -13.90 -51.67
C PRO A 68 -0.78 -14.38 -51.58
N GLN A 69 -1.68 -13.52 -51.13
CA GLN A 69 -3.09 -13.87 -51.10
C GLN A 69 -3.56 -14.11 -52.56
N PRO A 70 -4.30 -15.20 -52.84
CA PRO A 70 -4.97 -15.35 -54.12
C PRO A 70 -5.84 -14.12 -54.37
N LEU A 71 -5.80 -13.59 -55.60
CA LEU A 71 -6.68 -12.49 -56.00
C LEU A 71 -8.14 -12.87 -55.68
N PRO A 72 -8.92 -11.98 -55.05
CA PRO A 72 -10.31 -12.27 -54.73
C PRO A 72 -11.14 -12.42 -56.02
N PRO A 73 -12.19 -13.27 -56.01
CA PRO A 73 -13.15 -13.30 -57.12
C PRO A 73 -13.81 -11.93 -57.27
N ILE A 74 -13.90 -11.45 -58.52
CA ILE A 74 -14.59 -10.20 -58.88
C ILE A 74 -16.06 -10.37 -58.49
N GLY A 75 -16.49 -9.79 -57.35
CA GLY A 75 -17.92 -9.74 -56.99
C GLY A 75 -18.30 -9.72 -55.51
N ALA A 76 -17.37 -9.90 -54.55
CA ALA A 76 -17.71 -9.79 -53.13
C ALA A 76 -17.42 -8.36 -52.59
N PRO A 77 -18.35 -7.70 -51.88
CA PRO A 77 -18.03 -6.49 -51.14
C PRO A 77 -17.00 -6.83 -50.04
N ALA A 78 -15.86 -6.16 -50.07
CA ALA A 78 -14.81 -6.36 -49.08
C ALA A 78 -15.35 -6.07 -47.66
N PRO A 79 -15.04 -6.90 -46.64
CA PRO A 79 -15.24 -6.49 -45.26
C PRO A 79 -14.40 -5.23 -45.01
N ALA A 80 -14.99 -4.22 -44.38
CA ALA A 80 -14.28 -3.00 -44.02
C ALA A 80 -12.98 -3.34 -43.26
N PRO A 81 -11.85 -2.69 -43.55
CA PRO A 81 -10.62 -2.95 -42.81
C PRO A 81 -10.88 -2.69 -41.33
N VAL A 82 -10.70 -3.72 -40.49
CA VAL A 82 -10.58 -3.51 -39.05
C VAL A 82 -9.33 -2.65 -38.87
N ALA A 83 -9.52 -1.38 -38.53
CA ALA A 83 -8.40 -0.48 -38.30
C ALA A 83 -7.47 -1.15 -37.26
N PRO A 84 -6.14 -1.16 -37.48
CA PRO A 84 -5.23 -1.59 -36.42
C PRO A 84 -5.54 -0.75 -35.19
N ALA A 85 -5.65 -1.37 -34.01
CA ALA A 85 -5.76 -0.65 -32.76
C ALA A 85 -4.57 0.31 -32.68
N SER A 86 -4.82 1.60 -32.92
CA SER A 86 -3.78 2.62 -32.91
C SER A 86 -3.06 2.54 -31.58
N ALA A 87 -1.73 2.40 -31.61
CA ALA A 87 -0.93 2.69 -30.44
C ALA A 87 -1.29 4.13 -30.02
N SER A 88 -1.96 4.29 -28.88
CA SER A 88 -2.44 5.59 -28.42
C SER A 88 -1.22 6.48 -28.13
N PRO A 89 -0.93 7.54 -28.91
CA PRO A 89 0.26 8.38 -28.73
C PRO A 89 0.26 9.19 -27.42
N ASN A 90 -0.76 8.99 -26.57
CA ASN A 90 -1.01 9.74 -25.34
C ASN A 90 -0.86 8.87 -24.07
N LEU A 91 -0.28 7.66 -24.17
CA LEU A 91 -0.04 6.81 -23.01
C LEU A 91 1.27 7.17 -22.33
N VAL A 92 1.20 7.43 -21.02
CA VAL A 92 2.35 7.69 -20.16
C VAL A 92 2.42 6.63 -19.07
N THR A 93 3.57 5.98 -18.95
CA THR A 93 3.84 5.03 -17.87
C THR A 93 4.44 5.74 -16.68
N LEU A 94 3.97 5.43 -15.48
CA LEU A 94 4.51 5.93 -14.22
C LEU A 94 4.84 4.76 -13.31
N THR A 95 5.83 4.94 -12.44
CA THR A 95 6.20 3.92 -11.46
C THR A 95 6.66 4.54 -10.16
N THR A 96 6.56 3.81 -9.05
CA THR A 96 7.21 4.16 -7.80
C THR A 96 7.52 2.94 -6.94
N GLN A 97 8.62 3.03 -6.21
CA GLN A 97 8.98 2.12 -5.13
C GLN A 97 8.50 2.77 -3.84
N LEU A 98 7.90 1.98 -2.95
CA LEU A 98 7.47 2.45 -1.65
C LEU A 98 8.32 1.80 -0.55
N ASP A 99 8.75 2.61 0.41
CA ASP A 99 9.55 2.15 1.54
C ASP A 99 9.25 3.00 2.79
N GLY A 100 9.66 2.49 3.95
CA GLY A 100 9.48 3.18 5.23
C GLY A 100 10.41 4.38 5.44
N ALA A 101 11.59 4.39 4.81
CA ALA A 101 12.55 5.48 4.94
C ALA A 101 12.08 6.75 4.21
N SER A 102 11.29 6.58 3.15
CA SER A 102 10.64 7.65 2.40
C SER A 102 9.46 8.30 3.14
N VAL A 103 8.93 7.70 4.23
CA VAL A 103 7.87 8.30 5.05
C VAL A 103 8.43 9.52 5.81
N ILE A 104 7.58 10.51 6.11
CA ILE A 104 7.99 11.73 6.82
C ILE A 104 7.16 11.89 8.10
N PRO A 105 7.76 11.77 9.30
CA PRO A 105 9.11 11.26 9.58
C PRO A 105 9.31 9.78 9.16
N PRO A 106 10.55 9.30 8.96
CA PRO A 106 10.81 7.93 8.53
C PRO A 106 10.19 6.87 9.45
N ALA A 107 9.44 5.94 8.86
CA ALA A 107 8.87 4.80 9.55
C ALA A 107 9.92 3.69 9.68
N ARG A 108 10.04 3.06 10.85
CA ARG A 108 10.92 1.90 11.07
C ARG A 108 10.34 0.59 10.55
N SER A 109 9.76 0.62 9.35
CA SER A 109 9.26 -0.58 8.67
C SER A 109 10.28 -1.12 7.69
N GLY A 110 10.46 -2.44 7.68
CA GLY A 110 11.19 -3.17 6.64
C GLY A 110 10.33 -3.56 5.45
N ALA A 111 9.06 -3.12 5.43
CA ALA A 111 8.15 -3.38 4.34
C ALA A 111 8.58 -2.65 3.06
N THR A 112 8.21 -3.22 1.93
CA THR A 112 8.46 -2.63 0.61
C THR A 112 7.20 -2.69 -0.23
N GLY A 113 7.00 -1.71 -1.10
CA GLY A 113 5.91 -1.69 -2.06
C GLY A 113 6.37 -1.27 -3.44
N GLN A 114 5.53 -1.57 -4.42
CA GLN A 114 5.71 -1.21 -5.82
C GLN A 114 4.38 -0.72 -6.35
N LEU A 115 4.42 0.31 -7.20
CA LEU A 115 3.29 0.74 -7.97
C LEU A 115 3.72 1.03 -9.40
N ASP A 116 3.00 0.44 -10.35
CA ASP A 116 3.09 0.76 -11.77
C ASP A 116 1.76 1.30 -12.25
N ALA A 117 1.78 2.38 -13.02
CA ALA A 117 0.60 3.04 -13.51
C ALA A 117 0.72 3.39 -14.99
N LEU A 118 -0.43 3.43 -15.64
CA LEU A 118 -0.60 3.82 -17.02
C LEU A 118 -1.65 4.93 -17.07
N TYR A 119 -1.24 6.09 -17.56
CA TYR A 119 -2.07 7.25 -17.75
C TYR A 119 -2.38 7.46 -19.23
N ASP A 120 -3.64 7.65 -19.57
CA ASP A 120 -4.09 8.01 -20.91
C ASP A 120 -4.43 9.50 -20.97
N GLY A 121 -3.62 10.27 -21.69
CA GLY A 121 -3.78 11.72 -21.84
C GLY A 121 -5.02 12.14 -22.63
N ALA A 122 -5.60 11.26 -23.47
CA ALA A 122 -6.83 11.59 -24.20
C ALA A 122 -8.05 11.51 -23.30
N THR A 123 -8.12 10.46 -22.47
CA THR A 123 -9.27 10.20 -21.59
C THR A 123 -9.07 10.71 -20.16
N ARG A 124 -7.84 11.11 -19.81
CA ARG A 124 -7.37 11.39 -18.43
C ARG A 124 -7.54 10.22 -17.48
N MET A 125 -7.61 9.00 -18.01
CA MET A 125 -7.77 7.80 -17.21
C MET A 125 -6.41 7.32 -16.71
N LEU A 126 -6.24 7.33 -15.39
CA LEU A 126 -5.15 6.65 -14.70
C LEU A 126 -5.59 5.23 -14.33
N ARG A 127 -4.77 4.24 -14.65
CA ARG A 127 -4.90 2.85 -14.19
C ARG A 127 -3.62 2.47 -13.46
N TRP A 128 -3.69 1.77 -12.35
CA TRP A 128 -2.51 1.37 -11.61
C TRP A 128 -2.63 -0.02 -11.02
N LYS A 129 -1.47 -0.63 -10.81
CA LYS A 129 -1.28 -1.87 -10.09
C LYS A 129 -0.28 -1.61 -9.00
N ALA A 130 -0.56 -2.09 -7.80
CA ALA A 130 0.33 -2.01 -6.67
C ALA A 130 0.50 -3.37 -6.01
N SER A 131 1.65 -3.56 -5.38
CA SER A 131 1.96 -4.73 -4.57
C SER A 131 2.85 -4.33 -3.41
N TRP A 132 2.82 -5.11 -2.35
CA TRP A 132 3.61 -4.86 -1.15
C TRP A 132 3.99 -6.16 -0.48
N ASN A 133 5.04 -6.09 0.33
CA ASN A 133 5.57 -7.23 1.05
C ASN A 133 6.06 -6.80 2.44
N GLY A 134 5.90 -7.69 3.42
CA GLY A 134 6.42 -7.49 4.77
C GLY A 134 5.74 -6.41 5.60
N LEU A 135 4.51 -6.02 5.27
CA LEU A 135 3.73 -5.04 6.05
C LEU A 135 3.56 -5.51 7.50
N ALA A 136 3.69 -4.60 8.45
CA ALA A 136 3.61 -4.93 9.87
C ALA A 136 2.17 -5.02 10.41
N GLY A 137 1.16 -4.86 9.57
CA GLY A 137 -0.25 -4.93 9.96
C GLY A 137 -1.19 -4.86 8.75
N ALA A 138 -2.49 -4.97 9.03
CA ALA A 138 -3.52 -4.84 8.00
C ALA A 138 -3.56 -3.40 7.46
N ILE A 139 -3.73 -3.25 6.14
CA ILE A 139 -3.86 -1.94 5.50
C ILE A 139 -5.19 -1.31 5.93
N THR A 140 -5.11 -0.10 6.46
CA THR A 140 -6.27 0.70 6.88
C THR A 140 -6.64 1.74 5.84
N ALA A 141 -5.66 2.27 5.10
CA ALA A 141 -5.88 3.21 4.00
C ALA A 141 -4.72 3.20 3.00
N VAL A 142 -5.04 3.50 1.74
CA VAL A 142 -4.04 3.85 0.71
C VAL A 142 -4.51 5.11 0.00
N GLN A 143 -3.58 6.06 -0.21
CA GLN A 143 -3.89 7.38 -0.71
C GLN A 143 -2.85 7.83 -1.73
N PHE A 144 -3.30 8.39 -2.85
CA PHE A 144 -2.47 9.35 -3.60
C PHE A 144 -2.56 10.71 -2.93
N ARG A 145 -1.41 11.35 -2.74
CA ARG A 145 -1.24 12.66 -2.12
C ARG A 145 -0.45 13.58 -3.03
N GLY A 146 -0.76 14.88 -2.96
CA GLY A 146 -0.14 15.89 -3.81
C GLY A 146 -0.93 17.20 -3.80
N PRO A 147 -0.41 18.26 -4.44
CA PRO A 147 0.95 18.35 -4.99
C PRO A 147 2.00 18.51 -3.87
N ALA A 148 3.07 17.71 -3.91
CA ALA A 148 4.22 17.81 -3.02
C ALA A 148 5.45 17.10 -3.61
N ASP A 149 6.63 17.69 -3.37
CA ASP A 149 7.90 17.04 -3.59
C ASP A 149 8.16 15.93 -2.54
N ALA A 150 9.21 15.14 -2.78
CA ALA A 150 9.60 14.01 -1.94
C ALA A 150 9.85 14.35 -0.46
N THR A 151 10.07 15.63 -0.13
CA THR A 151 10.37 16.11 1.23
C THR A 151 9.18 16.75 1.94
N GLN A 152 8.03 16.86 1.29
CA GLN A 152 6.85 17.55 1.82
C GLN A 152 5.69 16.60 2.08
N ILE A 153 4.76 17.00 2.95
CA ILE A 153 3.50 16.29 3.20
C ILE A 153 2.36 17.12 2.62
N ALA A 154 1.72 16.61 1.56
CA ALA A 154 0.49 17.17 0.99
C ALA A 154 -0.77 16.41 1.41
N GLN A 155 -1.94 17.01 1.17
CA GLN A 155 -3.27 16.42 1.42
C GLN A 155 -3.57 15.24 0.47
N PRO A 156 -4.56 14.38 0.82
CA PRO A 156 -5.06 13.35 -0.09
C PRO A 156 -5.69 13.96 -1.33
N VAL A 157 -5.29 13.46 -2.50
CA VAL A 157 -5.93 13.76 -3.79
C VAL A 157 -6.89 12.66 -4.19
N LEU A 158 -6.54 11.41 -3.90
CA LEU A 158 -7.40 10.26 -4.15
C LEU A 158 -7.24 9.21 -3.04
N LEU A 159 -8.37 8.81 -2.44
CA LEU A 159 -8.45 7.65 -1.56
C LEU A 159 -8.77 6.40 -2.38
N TRP A 160 -8.05 5.32 -2.12
CA TRP A 160 -8.29 4.05 -2.79
C TRP A 160 -9.40 3.29 -2.08
N PRO A 161 -10.43 2.80 -2.79
CA PRO A 161 -11.45 1.95 -2.18
C PRO A 161 -10.86 0.59 -1.81
N GLY A 162 -11.22 0.09 -0.63
CA GLY A 162 -10.94 -1.29 -0.23
C GLY A 162 -11.88 -2.31 -0.90
N PRO A 163 -11.68 -3.61 -0.65
CA PRO A 163 -10.69 -4.19 0.27
C PRO A 163 -9.25 -4.18 -0.28
N PHE A 164 -8.27 -4.32 0.60
CA PHE A 164 -6.84 -4.40 0.25
C PHE A 164 -6.31 -5.82 0.49
N GLY A 165 -5.67 -6.42 -0.52
CA GLY A 165 -4.91 -7.68 -0.42
C GLY A 165 -3.41 -7.43 -0.60
N ASP A 166 -2.61 -8.45 -0.93
CA ASP A 166 -1.16 -8.28 -1.20
C ASP A 166 -0.87 -7.56 -2.53
N ARG A 167 -1.88 -7.55 -3.41
CA ARG A 167 -1.89 -6.83 -4.68
C ARG A 167 -3.17 -6.02 -4.78
N TYR A 168 -3.08 -4.89 -5.47
CA TYR A 168 -4.21 -3.99 -5.68
C TYR A 168 -4.20 -3.45 -7.09
N GLU A 169 -5.37 -3.33 -7.70
CA GLU A 169 -5.55 -2.69 -8.99
C GLU A 169 -6.62 -1.60 -8.85
N GLY A 170 -6.36 -0.45 -9.45
CA GLY A 170 -7.26 0.69 -9.36
C GLY A 170 -7.28 1.50 -10.63
N ARG A 171 -8.30 2.35 -10.73
CA ARG A 171 -8.45 3.31 -11.82
C ARG A 171 -9.19 4.55 -11.37
N ALA A 172 -8.87 5.69 -11.96
CA ALA A 172 -9.55 6.95 -11.73
C ALA A 172 -9.43 7.85 -12.96
N THR A 173 -10.45 8.66 -13.20
CA THR A 173 -10.38 9.76 -14.17
C THR A 173 -9.91 11.01 -13.46
N LEU A 174 -8.81 11.59 -13.92
CA LEU A 174 -8.20 12.76 -13.31
C LEU A 174 -8.78 14.06 -13.87
N THR A 175 -8.77 15.11 -13.04
CA THR A 175 -8.93 16.47 -13.55
C THR A 175 -7.67 16.90 -14.32
N PRO A 176 -7.75 17.93 -15.18
CA PRO A 176 -6.58 18.45 -15.88
C PRO A 176 -5.44 18.88 -14.93
N SER A 177 -5.76 19.53 -13.81
CA SER A 177 -4.76 19.95 -12.82
C SER A 177 -4.09 18.76 -12.15
N GLN A 178 -4.88 17.76 -11.73
CA GLN A 178 -4.37 16.52 -11.13
C GLN A 178 -3.41 15.79 -12.07
N ALA A 179 -3.75 15.71 -13.36
CA ALA A 179 -2.88 15.10 -14.36
C ALA A 179 -1.56 15.85 -14.50
N THR A 180 -1.59 17.19 -14.58
CA THR A 180 -0.38 18.02 -14.65
C THR A 180 0.51 17.82 -13.43
N ASP A 181 -0.07 17.85 -12.23
CA ASP A 181 0.68 17.67 -10.98
C ASP A 181 1.32 16.27 -10.88
N MET A 182 0.56 15.24 -11.26
CA MET A 182 1.03 13.85 -11.27
C MET A 182 2.17 13.66 -12.28
N LEU A 183 2.02 14.17 -13.51
CA LEU A 183 3.03 14.07 -14.57
C LEU A 183 4.29 14.88 -14.24
N SER A 184 4.15 15.94 -13.43
CA SER A 184 5.28 16.73 -12.91
C SER A 184 6.00 16.04 -11.74
N GLY A 185 5.58 14.83 -11.35
CA GLY A 185 6.19 14.10 -10.24
C GLY A 185 5.87 14.69 -8.87
N LEU A 186 4.79 15.46 -8.73
CA LEU A 186 4.35 16.06 -7.47
C LEU A 186 3.33 15.18 -6.73
N TRP A 187 3.17 13.93 -7.15
CA TRP A 187 2.31 12.96 -6.48
C TRP A 187 3.13 11.89 -5.79
N TYR A 188 2.63 11.43 -4.65
CA TYR A 188 3.16 10.25 -3.96
C TYR A 188 2.03 9.37 -3.44
N VAL A 189 2.36 8.10 -3.19
CA VAL A 189 1.46 7.15 -2.56
C VAL A 189 1.85 7.05 -1.09
N SER A 190 0.84 6.99 -0.22
CA SER A 190 1.01 6.60 1.19
C SER A 190 0.14 5.40 1.52
N VAL A 191 0.75 4.41 2.16
CA VAL A 191 0.07 3.22 2.70
C VAL A 191 0.06 3.33 4.22
N PHE A 192 -1.10 3.17 4.82
CA PHE A 192 -1.32 3.19 6.26
C PHE A 192 -1.73 1.79 6.72
N THR A 193 -1.19 1.35 7.85
CA THR A 193 -1.55 0.07 8.46
C THR A 193 -1.94 0.24 9.91
N SER A 194 -2.52 -0.81 10.51
CA SER A 194 -2.85 -0.83 11.93
C SER A 194 -1.64 -0.56 12.84
N SER A 195 -0.45 -0.99 12.42
CA SER A 195 0.81 -0.83 13.18
C SER A 195 1.50 0.51 12.90
N TYR A 196 1.22 1.13 11.75
CA TYR A 196 1.75 2.44 11.36
C TYR A 196 0.62 3.39 10.94
N PRO A 197 -0.14 3.95 11.90
CA PRO A 197 -1.29 4.81 11.61
C PRO A 197 -0.91 6.17 10.99
N GLN A 198 0.36 6.57 11.10
CA GLN A 198 0.90 7.79 10.47
C GLN A 198 1.50 7.55 9.07
N GLY A 199 1.48 6.29 8.61
CA GLY A 199 2.06 5.87 7.34
C GLY A 199 3.15 4.82 7.56
N GLU A 200 3.01 3.68 6.88
CA GLU A 200 4.02 2.62 6.85
C GLU A 200 4.98 2.79 5.67
N LEU A 201 4.41 3.08 4.49
CA LEU A 201 5.15 3.18 3.24
C LEU A 201 4.83 4.48 2.52
N ARG A 202 5.84 5.08 1.90
CA ARG A 202 5.70 6.20 0.97
C ARG A 202 6.53 5.97 -0.29
N GLY A 203 6.02 6.38 -1.45
CA GLY A 203 6.76 6.40 -2.71
C GLY A 203 6.34 7.54 -3.63
N GLN A 204 7.31 8.31 -4.14
CA GLN A 204 7.07 9.41 -5.07
C GLN A 204 6.85 8.87 -6.49
N LEU A 205 5.76 9.26 -7.15
CA LEU A 205 5.49 8.89 -8.54
C LEU A 205 6.47 9.60 -9.47
N ARG A 206 6.97 8.85 -10.46
CA ARG A 206 7.77 9.39 -11.56
C ARG A 206 7.33 8.78 -12.89
N VAL A 207 7.48 9.54 -13.96
CA VAL A 207 7.28 9.05 -15.33
C VAL A 207 8.44 8.13 -15.71
N VAL A 208 8.13 7.05 -16.42
CA VAL A 208 9.11 6.15 -17.03
C VAL A 208 9.26 6.56 -18.49
N ASN A 209 10.49 6.91 -18.88
CA ASN A 209 10.87 7.24 -20.25
C ASN A 209 11.50 6.06 -20.96
#